data_AF-A0A563E0Z4-F1
#
_entry.id   AF-A0A563E0Z4-F1
#
_cell.length_a   1.000
_cell.length_b   1.000
_cell.length_c   1.000
_cell.angle_alpha   90.00
_cell.angle_beta   90.00
_cell.angle_gamma   90.00
#
_symmetry.space_group_name_H-M   'P 1'
#
loop_
_entity.id
_entity.type
_entity.pdbx_description
1 polymer ?
#
loop_
_entity_poly.entity_id
_entity_poly.type
_entity_poly.pdbx_seq_one_letter_code
_entity_poly.pdbx_strand_id
1 'polypeptide(L)' 'MVVAISIRLEPEDEARLAELARRTGRSKTFYVREAIHEHLDDLEERYWADAVVHEWEESGKPNRPAGQLWDELGV' A
#
# COMPACT_ATOMS: atom_id res chain seq x y z
N MET A 1 14.56 -8.80 -13.59
CA MET A 1 14.84 -9.93 -12.67
C MET A 1 13.54 -10.34 -12.00
N VAL A 2 13.33 -11.63 -11.75
CA VAL A 2 12.14 -12.13 -11.01
C VAL A 2 12.64 -12.67 -9.67
N VAL A 3 11.95 -12.34 -8.57
CA VAL A 3 12.28 -12.77 -7.21
C VAL A 3 11.13 -13.62 -6.67
N ALA A 4 11.43 -14.67 -5.93
CA ALA A 4 10.44 -15.54 -5.29
C ALA A 4 10.34 -15.24 -3.80
N ILE A 5 9.10 -15.16 -3.31
CA ILE A 5 8.80 -14.99 -1.89
C ILE A 5 7.95 -16.18 -1.45
N SER A 6 8.30 -16.78 -0.31
CA SER A 6 7.50 -17.81 0.35
C SER A 6 6.72 -17.18 1.49
N ILE A 7 5.40 -17.37 1.50
CA ILE A 7 4.50 -16.85 2.53
C ILE A 7 3.76 -18.01 3.21
N ARG A 8 3.52 -17.88 4.51
CA ARG A 8 2.61 -18.78 5.23
C ARG A 8 1.23 -18.15 5.24
N LEU A 9 0.22 -18.95 4.95
CA LEU A 9 -1.18 -18.55 4.95
C LEU A 9 -1.93 -19.36 6.01
N GLU A 10 -2.94 -18.74 6.59
CA GLU A 10 -3.91 -19.45 7.39
C GLU A 10 -4.68 -20.46 6.51
N PRO A 11 -5.13 -21.60 7.05
CA PRO A 11 -5.82 -22.64 6.27
C PRO A 11 -7.06 -22.12 5.51
N GLU A 12 -7.76 -21.15 6.08
CA GLU A 12 -8.95 -20.55 5.46
C GLU A 12 -8.60 -19.74 4.20
N ASP A 13 -7.56 -18.92 4.24
CA ASP A 13 -7.13 -18.13 3.09
C ASP A 13 -6.59 -19.01 1.96
N GLU A 14 -5.88 -20.09 2.32
CA GLU A 14 -5.43 -21.10 1.38
C GLU A 14 -6.62 -21.74 0.64
N ALA A 15 -7.66 -22.13 1.40
CA ALA A 15 -8.86 -22.74 0.84
C ALA A 15 -9.62 -21.76 -0.08
N ARG A 16 -9.72 -20.49 0.30
CA ARG A 16 -10.34 -19.43 -0.52
C ARG A 16 -9.58 -19.22 -1.83
N LEU A 17 -8.25 -19.16 -1.78
CA LEU A 17 -7.40 -19.05 -2.97
C LEU A 17 -7.51 -20.28 -3.87
N ALA A 18 -7.59 -21.48 -3.28
CA ALA A 18 -7.76 -22.73 -4.01
C ALA A 18 -9.09 -22.78 -4.77
N GLU A 19 -10.18 -22.40 -4.12
CA GLU A 19 -11.50 -22.38 -4.75
C GLU A 19 -11.56 -21.30 -5.85
N LEU A 20 -11.01 -20.11 -5.61
CA LEU A 20 -10.95 -19.06 -6.62
C LEU A 20 -10.14 -19.48 -7.86
N ALA A 21 -8.98 -20.10 -7.65
CA ALA A 21 -8.16 -20.69 -8.71
C ALA A 21 -8.94 -21.73 -9.52
N ARG A 22 -9.63 -22.66 -8.83
CA ARG A 22 -10.42 -23.71 -9.46
C ARG A 22 -11.56 -23.16 -10.32
N ARG A 23 -12.27 -22.13 -9.83
CA ARG A 23 -13.43 -21.54 -10.54
C ARG A 23 -13.04 -20.78 -11.79
N THR A 24 -11.85 -20.21 -11.83
CA THR A 24 -11.41 -19.25 -12.85
C THR A 24 -10.37 -19.81 -13.82
N GLY A 25 -9.80 -20.98 -13.51
CA GLY A 25 -8.74 -21.61 -14.30
C GLY A 25 -7.38 -20.89 -14.18
N ARG A 26 -7.19 -20.04 -13.16
CA ARG A 26 -5.92 -19.33 -12.89
C ARG A 26 -5.20 -19.98 -11.72
N SER A 27 -3.90 -19.71 -11.57
CA SER A 27 -3.10 -20.23 -10.45
C SER A 27 -3.32 -19.42 -9.17
N LYS A 28 -3.07 -20.03 -8.00
CA LYS A 28 -3.10 -19.31 -6.71
C LYS A 28 -2.12 -18.14 -6.70
N THR A 29 -0.93 -18.33 -7.26
CA THR A 29 0.10 -17.29 -7.39
C THR A 29 -0.35 -16.09 -8.23
N PHE A 30 -1.27 -16.29 -9.19
CA PHE A 30 -1.87 -15.16 -9.90
C PHE A 30 -2.64 -14.27 -8.94
N TYR A 31 -3.55 -14.84 -8.15
CA TYR A 31 -4.37 -14.09 -7.20
C TYR A 31 -3.59 -13.48 -6.04
N VAL A 32 -2.56 -14.18 -5.54
CA VAL A 32 -1.67 -13.60 -4.53
C VAL A 32 -0.96 -12.35 -5.08
N ARG A 33 -0.53 -12.37 -6.34
CA ARG A 33 0.10 -11.19 -6.95
C ARG A 33 -0.89 -10.05 -7.18
N GLU A 34 -2.09 -10.35 -7.66
CA GLU A 34 -3.15 -9.34 -7.82
C GLU A 34 -3.49 -8.68 -6.48
N ALA A 35 -3.70 -9.47 -5.43
CA ALA A 35 -3.97 -8.95 -4.08
C ALA A 35 -2.83 -8.09 -3.53
N ILE A 36 -1.57 -8.46 -3.81
CA ILE A 36 -0.42 -7.61 -3.44
C ILE A 36 -0.47 -6.29 -4.19
N HIS A 37 -0.67 -6.31 -5.52
CA HIS A 37 -0.73 -5.08 -6.31
C HIS A 37 -1.88 -4.17 -5.89
N GLU A 38 -3.08 -4.72 -5.65
CA GLU A 38 -4.25 -3.95 -5.24
C GLU A 38 -4.07 -3.28 -3.88
N HIS A 39 -3.22 -3.82 -3.00
CA HIS A 39 -2.99 -3.28 -1.65
C HIS A 39 -1.67 -2.54 -1.48
N LEU A 40 -0.78 -2.56 -2.47
CA LEU A 40 0.55 -1.99 -2.31
C LEU A 40 0.48 -0.47 -2.16
N ASP A 41 -0.31 0.21 -3.00
CA ASP A 41 -0.46 1.66 -2.97
C ASP A 41 -1.02 2.15 -1.61
N ASP A 42 -2.05 1.47 -1.09
CA ASP A 42 -2.65 1.78 0.22
C ASP A 42 -1.64 1.59 1.38
N LEU A 43 -0.79 0.56 1.29
CA LEU A 43 0.24 0.30 2.28
C LEU A 43 1.34 1.36 2.19
N GLU A 44 1.77 1.70 0.97
CA GLU A 44 2.75 2.75 0.74
C GLU A 44 2.26 4.06 1.34
N GLU A 45 1.04 4.51 1.03
CA GLU A 45 0.47 5.74 1.60
C GLU A 45 0.43 5.70 3.14
N ARG A 46 -0.08 4.59 3.71
CA ARG A 46 -0.18 4.42 5.16
C ARG A 46 1.17 4.58 5.86
N TYR A 47 2.21 3.97 5.32
CA TYR A 47 3.54 3.99 5.93
C TYR A 47 4.38 5.21 5.53
N TRP A 48 4.07 5.88 4.42
CA TRP A 48 4.74 7.13 4.01
C TRP A 48 4.22 8.35 4.76
N ALA A 49 2.92 8.40 5.07
CA ALA A 49 2.32 9.54 5.76
C ALA A 49 3.04 9.83 7.10
N ASP A 50 3.31 8.78 7.87
CA ASP A 50 4.01 8.89 9.15
C ASP A 50 5.47 9.33 8.97
N ALA A 51 6.15 8.82 7.95
CA ALA A 51 7.54 9.16 7.66
C ALA A 51 7.71 10.62 7.23
N VAL A 52 6.82 11.14 6.37
CA VAL A 52 6.86 12.52 5.88
C VAL A 52 6.59 13.52 7.01
N VAL A 53 5.62 13.22 7.87
CA VAL A 53 5.33 14.06 9.04
C VAL A 53 6.53 14.09 9.98
N HIS A 54 7.12 12.94 10.28
CA HIS A 54 8.27 12.85 11.16
C HIS A 54 9.50 13.60 10.58
N GLU A 55 9.82 13.38 9.30
CA GLU A 55 10.90 14.10 8.62
C GLU A 55 10.65 15.61 8.62
N TRP A 56 9.40 16.04 8.42
CA TRP A 56 9.04 17.46 8.45
C TRP A 56 9.23 18.06 9.85
N GLU A 57 8.78 17.38 10.90
CA GLU A 57 8.99 17.81 12.30
C GLU A 57 10.48 17.89 12.66
N GLU A 58 11.28 16.91 12.24
CA GLU A 58 12.73 16.91 12.47
C GLU A 58 13.46 18.01 11.66
N SER A 59 12.92 18.40 10.50
CA SER A 59 13.53 19.43 9.65
C SER A 59 13.56 20.83 10.28
N GLY A 60 12.76 21.06 11.33
CA GLY A 60 12.66 22.35 12.02
C GLY A 60 12.14 23.51 11.15
N LYS A 61 11.61 23.20 9.95
CA LYS A 61 11.06 24.20 9.04
C LYS A 61 9.77 24.79 9.63
N PRO A 62 9.53 26.11 9.46
CA PRO A 62 8.33 26.73 9.99
C PRO A 62 7.08 26.11 9.34
N ASN A 63 6.16 25.62 10.19
CA ASN A 63 4.83 25.22 9.76
C ASN A 63 4.03 26.48 9.39
N ARG A 64 3.39 26.46 8.22
CA ARG A 64 2.61 27.58 7.69
C ARG A 64 1.15 27.13 7.62
N PRO A 65 0.19 27.87 8.20
CA PRO A 65 -1.22 27.55 8.04
C PRO A 65 -1.61 27.50 6.57
N ALA A 66 -2.37 26.48 6.17
CA ALA A 66 -2.78 26.31 4.78
C ALA A 66 -3.48 27.57 4.23
N GLY A 67 -4.28 28.27 5.05
CA GLY A 67 -4.94 29.54 4.69
C GLY A 67 -3.98 30.59 4.13
N GLN A 68 -2.80 30.75 4.74
CA GLN A 68 -1.79 31.69 4.26
C GLN A 68 -1.25 31.30 2.88
N LEU A 69 -1.08 29.99 2.62
CA LEU A 69 -0.66 29.49 1.31
C LEU A 69 -1.75 29.68 0.26
N TRP A 70 -3.00 29.44 0.60
CA TRP A 70 -4.14 29.63 -0.32
C TRP A 70 -4.28 31.10 -0.72
N ASP A 71 -4.15 32.02 0.24
CA ASP A 71 -4.14 33.46 -0.02
C ASP A 71 -2.99 33.87 -0.96
N GLU A 72 -1.79 33.28 -0.80
CA GLU A 72 -0.62 33.50 -1.68
C GLU A 72 -0.85 32.95 -3.11
N LEU A 73 -1.51 31.79 -3.22
CA LEU A 73 -1.76 31.11 -4.50
C LEU A 73 -3.00 31.63 -5.24
N GLY A 74 -3.85 32.41 -4.57
CA GLY A 74 -5.04 33.01 -5.15
C GLY A 74 -6.15 32.00 -5.49
N VAL A 75 -6.27 30.93 -4.70
CA VAL A 75 -7.30 29.88 -4.84
C VAL A 75 -8.21 29.79 -3.62
#